data_AF-A0A1I2INS4-F1
#
_entry.id   AF-A0A1I2INS4-F1
#
_cell.length_a   1.000
_cell.length_b   1.000
_cell.length_c   1.000
_cell.angle_alpha   90.00
_cell.angle_beta   90.00
_cell.angle_gamma   90.00
#
_symmetry.space_group_name_H-M   'P 1'
#
loop_
_entity.id
_entity.type
_entity.pdbx_description
1 polymer ?
#
loop_
_entity_poly.entity_id
_entity_poly.type
_entity_poly.pdbx_seq_one_letter_code
_entity_poly.pdbx_strand_id
1 'polypeptide(L)'
;MDRMLVKGMQFYGYHGVFAEENRLGQKFGVDLELLLDLEKAATMDDLEATVNYAELHALTKKIVEGTPFKLIEALAGSIATQLLAAYTMINEVTVRVTKPNPPFDIHFDGVTVELRRKRDADGRVVTV
;
A
#
# COMPACT_ATOMS: atom_id res chain seq x y z
N MET A 1 -16.72 -4.81 11.35
CA MET A 1 -16.11 -4.22 10.15
C MET A 1 -15.14 -5.24 9.62
N ASP A 2 -15.38 -5.65 8.38
CA ASP A 2 -14.66 -6.74 7.74
C ASP A 2 -13.34 -6.24 7.15
N ARG A 3 -12.49 -7.17 6.69
CA ARG A 3 -11.17 -6.85 6.17
C ARG A 3 -10.85 -7.60 4.89
N MET A 4 -10.24 -6.88 3.95
CA MET A 4 -9.55 -7.46 2.80
C MET A 4 -8.05 -7.36 3.03
N LEU A 5 -7.35 -8.50 2.95
CA LEU A 5 -5.90 -8.59 3.16
C LEU A 5 -5.22 -9.00 1.85
N VAL A 6 -4.27 -8.19 1.39
CA VAL A 6 -3.41 -8.50 0.27
C VAL A 6 -1.98 -8.53 0.77
N LYS A 7 -1.33 -9.69 0.72
CA LYS A 7 -0.02 -9.91 1.34
C LYS A 7 1.01 -10.38 0.32
N GLY A 8 2.27 -10.03 0.57
CA GLY A 8 3.43 -10.52 -0.15
C GLY A 8 3.55 -9.98 -1.58
N MET A 9 2.94 -8.83 -1.89
CA MET A 9 3.14 -8.23 -3.20
C MET A 9 4.59 -7.76 -3.31
N GLN A 10 5.24 -8.08 -4.43
CA GLN A 10 6.60 -7.65 -4.70
C GLN A 10 6.64 -6.85 -6.00
N PHE A 11 7.19 -5.64 -5.93
CA PHE A 11 7.31 -4.75 -7.07
C PHE A 11 8.76 -4.29 -7.22
N TYR A 12 9.19 -3.97 -8.43
CA TYR A 12 10.54 -3.43 -8.65
C TYR A 12 10.48 -1.90 -8.70
N GLY A 13 11.12 -1.25 -7.74
CA GLY A 13 11.12 0.21 -7.62
C GLY A 13 12.53 0.77 -7.61
N TYR A 14 12.62 2.07 -7.87
CA TYR A 14 13.87 2.83 -7.86
C TYR A 14 13.88 3.83 -6.70
N HIS A 15 13.34 3.43 -5.54
CA HIS A 15 13.23 4.29 -4.38
C HIS A 15 14.48 4.20 -3.49
N GLY A 16 14.87 5.34 -2.92
CA GLY A 16 16.05 5.40 -2.08
C GLY A 16 16.58 6.82 -1.89
N VAL A 17 17.38 6.97 -0.84
CA VAL A 17 18.08 8.23 -0.55
C VAL A 17 19.37 8.29 -1.37
N PHE A 18 20.02 7.14 -1.60
CA PHE A 18 21.29 7.08 -2.30
C PHE A 18 21.08 7.01 -3.82
N ALA A 19 21.94 7.70 -4.57
CA ALA A 19 21.85 7.73 -6.04
C ALA A 19 21.97 6.33 -6.67
N GLU A 20 22.72 5.44 -6.02
CA GLU A 20 22.92 4.07 -6.48
C GLU A 20 21.63 3.23 -6.37
N GLU A 21 20.82 3.46 -5.34
CA GLU A 21 19.50 2.82 -5.18
C GLU A 21 18.54 3.24 -6.29
N ASN A 22 18.55 4.53 -6.65
CA ASN A 22 17.71 5.05 -7.71
C ASN A 22 18.20 4.62 -9.11
N ARG A 23 19.45 4.17 -9.24
CA ARG A 23 20.03 3.68 -10.50
C ARG A 23 19.85 2.18 -10.69
N LEU A 24 20.12 1.39 -9.67
CA LEU A 24 20.03 -0.08 -9.73
C LEU A 24 18.59 -0.56 -9.48
N GLY A 25 17.86 0.14 -8.61
CA GLY A 25 16.56 -0.30 -8.12
C GLY A 25 16.65 -1.53 -7.22
N GLN A 26 15.53 -1.89 -6.62
CA GLN A 26 15.38 -3.11 -5.85
C GLN A 26 13.92 -3.53 -5.76
N LYS A 27 13.67 -4.75 -5.26
CA LYS A 27 12.31 -5.18 -4.92
C LYS A 27 11.82 -4.48 -3.65
N PHE A 28 10.57 -4.05 -3.65
CA PHE A 28 9.83 -3.58 -2.49
C PHE A 28 8.67 -4.54 -2.22
N GLY A 29 8.57 -5.00 -0.97
CA GLY A 29 7.41 -5.74 -0.50
C GLY A 29 6.30 -4.79 -0.11
N VAL A 30 5.06 -5.09 -0.47
CA VAL A 30 3.88 -4.33 -0.07
C VAL A 30 2.81 -5.26 0.46
N ASP A 31 2.30 -4.97 1.66
CA ASP A 31 1.08 -5.57 2.19
C ASP A 31 0.03 -4.50 2.41
N LEU A 32 -1.22 -4.84 2.11
CA LEU A 32 -2.38 -3.98 2.26
C LEU A 32 -3.42 -4.68 3.12
N GLU A 33 -3.99 -3.90 4.03
CA GLU A 33 -5.12 -4.30 4.84
C GLU A 33 -6.16 -3.20 4.75
N LEU A 34 -7.31 -3.52 4.17
CA LEU A 34 -8.43 -2.60 3.97
C LEU A 34 -9.54 -2.95 4.95
N LEU A 35 -10.01 -1.97 5.72
CA LEU A 35 -11.20 -2.06 6.54
C LEU A 35 -12.39 -1.52 5.72
N LEU A 36 -13.34 -2.38 5.43
CA LEU A 36 -14.53 -2.08 4.62
C LEU A 36 -15.67 -3.01 5.01
N ASP A 37 -16.89 -2.64 4.61
CA ASP A 37 -18.06 -3.51 4.73
C ASP A 37 -18.10 -4.49 3.55
N LEU A 38 -18.13 -5.80 3.84
CA LEU A 38 -18.19 -6.85 2.83
C LEU A 38 -19.55 -7.57 2.81
N GLU A 39 -20.50 -7.18 3.66
CA GLU A 39 -21.79 -7.87 3.82
C GLU A 39 -22.58 -7.89 2.50
N LYS A 40 -22.64 -6.75 1.80
CA LYS A 40 -23.37 -6.63 0.53
C LYS A 40 -22.75 -7.52 -0.55
N ALA A 41 -21.44 -7.48 -0.73
CA ALA A 41 -20.74 -8.30 -1.70
C ALA A 41 -20.89 -9.80 -1.38
N ALA A 42 -20.80 -10.18 -0.11
CA ALA A 42 -20.96 -11.57 0.33
C ALA A 42 -22.39 -12.11 0.11
N THR A 43 -23.40 -11.25 0.24
CA THR A 43 -24.81 -11.66 0.09
C THR A 43 -25.27 -11.68 -1.37
N MET A 44 -24.78 -10.72 -2.16
CA MET A 44 -25.26 -10.51 -3.54
C MET A 44 -24.36 -11.11 -4.61
N ASP A 45 -23.15 -11.57 -4.25
CA ASP A 45 -22.12 -12.02 -5.18
C ASP A 45 -21.84 -10.96 -6.29
N ASP A 46 -21.77 -9.69 -5.86
CA ASP A 46 -21.63 -8.53 -6.74
C ASP A 46 -20.24 -7.90 -6.56
N LEU A 47 -19.44 -7.93 -7.62
CA LEU A 47 -18.09 -7.35 -7.65
C LEU A 47 -18.11 -5.82 -7.47
N GLU A 48 -19.17 -5.15 -7.91
CA GLU A 48 -19.34 -3.70 -7.78
C GLU A 48 -19.67 -3.28 -6.34
N ALA A 49 -20.01 -4.25 -5.48
CA ALA A 49 -20.27 -4.01 -4.06
C ALA A 49 -19.01 -4.17 -3.17
N THR A 50 -17.82 -4.34 -3.77
CA THR A 50 -16.55 -4.44 -3.04
C THR A 50 -15.39 -3.78 -3.79
N VAL A 51 -14.20 -3.77 -3.18
CA VAL A 51 -12.98 -3.29 -3.84
C VAL A 51 -12.44 -4.39 -4.76
N ASN A 52 -12.29 -4.07 -6.05
CA ASN A 52 -11.67 -4.98 -7.01
C ASN A 52 -10.16 -5.09 -6.73
N TYR A 53 -9.72 -6.24 -6.21
CA TYR A 53 -8.32 -6.46 -5.87
C TYR A 53 -7.37 -6.42 -7.08
N ALA A 54 -7.86 -6.66 -8.31
CA ALA A 54 -7.04 -6.55 -9.53
C ALA A 54 -6.68 -5.09 -9.84
N GLU A 55 -7.65 -4.18 -9.68
CA GLU A 55 -7.42 -2.75 -9.84
C GLU A 55 -6.59 -2.17 -8.70
N LEU A 56 -6.83 -2.61 -7.46
CA LEU A 56 -6.02 -2.24 -6.30
C LEU A 56 -4.55 -2.67 -6.48
N HIS A 57 -4.31 -3.88 -6.97
CA HIS A 57 -2.97 -4.33 -7.36
C HIS A 57 -2.37 -3.44 -8.44
N ALA A 58 -3.11 -3.14 -9.52
CA ALA A 58 -2.62 -2.31 -10.62
C ALA A 58 -2.26 -0.89 -10.17
N LEU A 59 -3.09 -0.29 -9.30
CA LEU A 59 -2.84 1.02 -8.72
C LEU A 59 -1.60 0.98 -7.82
N THR A 60 -1.47 -0.03 -6.95
CA THR A 60 -0.31 -0.18 -6.07
C THR A 60 0.97 -0.34 -6.88
N LYS A 61 0.95 -1.20 -7.90
CA LYS A 61 2.06 -1.40 -8.84
C LYS A 61 2.47 -0.08 -9.50
N LYS A 62 1.51 0.67 -10.04
CA LYS A 62 1.75 1.96 -10.69
C LYS A 62 2.46 2.96 -9.76
N ILE A 63 2.14 2.94 -8.47
CA ILE A 63 2.74 3.84 -7.48
C ILE A 63 4.18 3.43 -7.16
N VAL A 64 4.42 2.12 -6.95
CA VAL A 64 5.74 1.59 -6.58
C VAL A 64 6.72 1.59 -7.77
N GLU A 65 6.26 1.26 -8.97
CA GLU A 65 7.10 1.25 -10.17
C GLU A 65 7.20 2.64 -10.84
N GLY A 66 6.48 3.63 -10.29
CA GLY A 66 6.40 4.99 -10.82
C GLY A 66 7.51 5.91 -10.30
N THR A 67 7.13 7.15 -9.97
CA THR A 67 8.08 8.18 -9.53
C THR A 67 8.86 7.74 -8.29
N PRO A 68 10.20 7.81 -8.31
CA PRO A 68 11.03 7.51 -7.15
C PRO A 68 10.72 8.38 -5.93
N PHE A 69 10.45 7.74 -4.79
CA PHE A 69 10.48 8.36 -3.48
C PHE A 69 11.85 8.17 -2.82
N LYS A 70 12.21 9.10 -1.93
CA LYS A 70 13.39 8.95 -1.08
C LYS A 70 13.17 7.99 0.09
N LEU A 71 11.93 7.94 0.58
CA LEU A 71 11.53 7.29 1.83
C LEU A 71 10.44 6.26 1.56
N ILE A 72 10.51 5.11 2.23
CA ILE A 72 9.46 4.08 2.16
C ILE A 72 8.18 4.54 2.89
N GLU A 73 8.31 5.48 3.82
CA GLU A 73 7.21 6.19 4.48
C GLU A 73 6.42 7.04 3.48
N ALA A 74 7.11 7.76 2.59
CA ALA A 74 6.48 8.56 1.55
C ALA A 74 5.78 7.66 0.52
N LEU A 75 6.41 6.54 0.16
CA LEU A 75 5.80 5.52 -0.70
C LEU A 75 4.52 4.94 -0.05
N ALA A 76 4.63 4.44 1.18
CA ALA A 76 3.49 3.88 1.92
C ALA A 76 2.36 4.90 2.09
N GLY A 77 2.69 6.16 2.38
CA GLY A 77 1.71 7.24 2.52
C GLY A 77 1.01 7.59 1.21
N SER A 78 1.76 7.57 0.10
CA SER A 78 1.22 7.77 -1.25
C SER A 78 0.25 6.66 -1.64
N ILE A 79 0.60 5.40 -1.38
CA ILE A 79 -0.28 4.24 -1.59
C ILE A 79 -1.56 4.40 -0.76
N ALA A 80 -1.45 4.67 0.54
CA ALA A 80 -2.61 4.86 1.42
C ALA A 80 -3.55 5.96 0.92
N THR A 81 -2.97 7.10 0.53
CA THR A 81 -3.73 8.28 0.07
C THR A 81 -4.46 8.00 -1.24
N GLN A 82 -3.78 7.37 -2.20
CA GLN A 82 -4.38 7.06 -3.51
C GLN A 82 -5.42 5.95 -3.43
N LEU A 83 -5.21 4.92 -2.59
CA LEU A 83 -6.21 3.87 -2.36
C LEU A 83 -7.48 4.44 -1.72
N LEU A 84 -7.34 5.26 -0.67
CA LEU A 84 -8.49 5.94 -0.07
C LEU A 84 -9.16 6.83 -1.11
N ALA A 85 -8.44 7.64 -1.88
CA ALA A 85 -9.02 8.50 -2.90
C ALA A 85 -9.77 7.75 -4.01
N ALA A 86 -9.26 6.60 -4.45
CA ALA A 86 -9.86 5.77 -5.49
C ALA A 86 -11.13 5.03 -5.01
N TYR A 87 -11.15 4.59 -3.75
CA TYR A 87 -12.24 3.78 -3.21
C TYR A 87 -12.85 4.43 -1.97
N THR A 88 -14.05 5.00 -2.12
CA THR A 88 -14.82 5.58 -1.00
C THR A 88 -15.34 4.52 -0.04
N MET A 89 -15.45 3.26 -0.48
CA MET A 89 -15.87 2.11 0.34
C MET A 89 -14.83 1.72 1.41
N ILE A 90 -13.57 2.15 1.25
CA ILE A 90 -12.52 1.89 2.23
C ILE A 90 -12.65 2.90 3.38
N ASN A 91 -12.99 2.41 4.57
CA ASN A 91 -13.04 3.23 5.78
C ASN A 91 -11.64 3.52 6.32
N GLU A 92 -10.75 2.53 6.22
CA GLU A 92 -9.39 2.59 6.72
C GLU A 92 -8.47 1.69 5.91
N VAL A 93 -7.23 2.13 5.73
CA VAL A 93 -6.18 1.35 5.09
C VAL A 93 -4.95 1.30 5.99
N THR A 94 -4.39 0.11 6.11
CA THR A 94 -3.05 -0.13 6.65
C THR A 94 -2.14 -0.57 5.50
N VAL A 95 -1.07 0.18 5.27
CA VAL A 95 -0.07 -0.08 4.23
C VAL A 95 1.24 -0.44 4.91
N ARG A 96 1.79 -1.60 4.56
CA ARG A 96 3.13 -2.02 4.96
C ARG A 96 4.03 -2.01 3.74
N VAL A 97 5.17 -1.34 3.83
CA VAL A 97 6.19 -1.35 2.79
C VAL A 97 7.48 -1.89 3.38
N THR A 98 7.95 -2.99 2.82
CA THR A 98 9.18 -3.67 3.20
C THR A 98 10.28 -3.37 2.18
N LYS A 99 11.39 -2.84 2.66
CA LYS A 99 12.64 -2.73 1.93
C LYS A 99 13.57 -3.88 2.36
N PRO A 100 13.72 -4.93 1.54
CA PRO A 100 14.48 -6.13 1.90
C PRO A 100 15.99 -5.86 1.99
N ASN A 101 16.52 -4.98 1.12
CA ASN A 101 17.96 -4.77 0.99
C ASN A 101 18.33 -3.28 1.15
N PRO A 102 18.10 -2.67 2.33
CA PRO A 102 18.73 -1.38 2.61
C PRO A 102 20.25 -1.57 2.77
N PRO A 103 21.05 -0.50 2.67
CA PRO A 103 22.51 -0.57 2.65
C PRO A 103 23.09 -0.81 4.05
N PHE A 104 22.76 -1.94 4.65
CA PHE A 104 23.31 -2.41 5.93
C PHE A 104 24.20 -3.63 5.68
N ASP A 105 25.33 -3.68 6.36
CA ASP A 105 26.27 -4.81 6.30
C ASP A 105 25.88 -5.90 7.31
N ILE A 106 24.65 -6.41 7.22
CA ILE A 106 24.08 -7.47 8.08
C ILE A 106 23.08 -8.33 7.30
N HIS A 107 22.78 -9.53 7.81
CA HIS A 107 21.68 -10.37 7.31
C HIS A 107 20.41 -10.13 8.14
N PHE A 108 19.30 -9.85 7.46
CA PHE A 108 17.98 -9.68 8.06
C PHE A 108 16.90 -9.66 6.96
N ASP A 109 15.63 -9.70 7.34
CA ASP A 109 14.50 -9.82 6.39
C ASP A 109 14.14 -8.49 5.68
N GLY A 110 14.71 -7.38 6.13
CA GLY A 110 14.43 -6.03 5.63
C GLY A 110 13.84 -5.09 6.68
N VAL A 111 13.67 -3.83 6.28
CA VAL A 111 13.01 -2.79 7.09
C VAL A 111 11.59 -2.62 6.59
N THR A 112 10.61 -2.74 7.48
CA THR A 112 9.19 -2.51 7.16
C THR A 112 8.69 -1.25 7.84
N VAL A 113 8.04 -0.39 7.08
CA VAL A 113 7.22 0.71 7.63
C VAL A 113 5.75 0.34 7.51
N GLU A 114 5.00 0.62 8.56
CA GLU A 114 3.55 0.45 8.60
C GLU A 114 2.90 1.81 8.81
N LEU A 115 1.95 2.16 7.94
CA LEU A 115 1.15 3.36 8.07
C LEU A 115 -0.33 3.01 8.06
N ARG A 116 -1.07 3.64 8.97
CA ARG A 116 -2.52 3.53 9.06
C ARG A 116 -3.17 4.87 8.76
N ARG A 117 -4.18 4.87 7.89
CA ARG A 117 -4.96 6.06 7.52
C ARG A 117 -6.43 5.71 7.48
N LYS A 118 -7.28 6.56 8.04
CA LYS A 118 -8.74 6.40 8.02
C LYS A 118 -9.42 7.62 7.44
N ARG A 119 -10.69 7.47 7.06
CA ARG A 119 -11.59 8.61 6.86
C ARG A 119 -12.19 9.03 8.20
N ASP A 120 -12.21 10.32 8.46
CA ASP A 120 -13.00 10.89 9.56
C ASP A 120 -14.48 11.04 9.16
N ALA A 121 -15.30 11.59 10.07
CA ALA A 121 -16.72 11.81 9.84
C ALA A 121 -17.01 12.76 8.67
N ASP A 122 -16.06 13.65 8.33
CA ASP A 122 -16.15 14.59 7.22
C ASP A 122 -15.56 14.01 5.91
N GLY A 123 -15.20 12.72 5.91
CA GLY A 123 -14.61 12.02 4.78
C GLY A 123 -13.14 12.38 4.50
N ARG A 124 -12.50 13.17 5.37
CA ARG A 124 -11.10 13.58 5.24
C ARG A 124 -10.18 12.44 5.66
N VAL A 125 -9.05 12.31 4.97
CA VAL A 125 -8.03 11.32 5.32
C VAL A 125 -7.24 11.82 6.52
N VAL A 126 -7.28 11.07 7.62
CA VAL A 126 -6.58 11.37 8.87
C VAL A 126 -5.65 10.23 9.27
N THR A 127 -4.59 10.58 10.00
CA THR A 127 -3.72 9.60 10.68
C THR A 127 -4.44 9.01 11.88
N VAL A 128 -4.19 7.72 12.14
CA VAL A 128 -4.72 6.98 13.29
C VAL A 128 -3.60 6.69 14.26
#